data_AF-A0A8T6CKG6-F1
#
_entry.id   AF-A0A8T6CKG6-F1
#
_cell.length_a   1.000
_cell.length_b   1.000
_cell.length_c   1.000
_cell.angle_alpha   90.00
_cell.angle_beta   90.00
_cell.angle_gamma   90.00
#
_symmetry.space_group_name_H-M   'P 1'
#
loop_
_entity.id
_entity.type
_entity.pdbx_description
1 polymer ?
#
loop_
_entity_poly.entity_id
_entity_poly.type
_entity_poly.pdbx_seq_one_letter_code
_entity_poly.pdbx_strand_id
1 'polypeptide(L)'
;PMLYDVDARFEKIDQFGDDYKQVFSLNLPPVEVVAGPEDSPELAQIANDGMAEVVSQHPDRFPGFVAALPMNNTQATLDEIDRSINKLGAKGVQIFTNVNGRPLDDPELAPVFDKMAELDLPIWLHPTRSAEFSDYVSEERSWYDMWWAFGWPYETSVAMGRIVMSGLFDKYPDIKIITHHLGGMVPFFEGRVGPGLDQLGRRSDDPHEAGTLGRLAKRPYDYFRMFYADTATFGSIPATECGLAFFGADRVLFASDAPFDPEKGSGYIRSTLAVMDGITASIEDKQKIYEGNARRLLKLDG
;
A
#
# COMPACT_ATOMS: atom_id res chain seq x y z
N PRO A 1 -10.00 -20.94 6.53
CA PRO A 1 -10.16 -19.48 6.77
C PRO A 1 -9.88 -18.71 5.49
N MET A 2 -10.63 -17.65 5.17
CA MET A 2 -10.50 -16.86 3.93
C MET A 2 -9.06 -16.42 3.59
N LEU A 3 -8.17 -16.37 4.58
CA LEU A 3 -6.76 -16.05 4.41
C LEU A 3 -5.99 -17.03 3.48
N TYR A 4 -6.22 -18.34 3.61
CA TYR A 4 -5.46 -19.38 2.89
C TYR A 4 -6.34 -20.45 2.21
N ASP A 5 -7.65 -20.34 2.36
CA ASP A 5 -8.63 -21.29 1.84
C ASP A 5 -9.51 -20.56 0.83
N VAL A 6 -9.39 -20.96 -0.44
CA VAL A 6 -10.06 -20.31 -1.58
C VAL A 6 -11.57 -20.54 -1.54
N ASP A 7 -12.02 -21.73 -1.14
CA ASP A 7 -13.45 -22.03 -1.01
C ASP A 7 -14.07 -21.17 0.10
N ALA A 8 -13.38 -21.09 1.25
CA ALA A 8 -13.80 -20.20 2.34
C ALA A 8 -13.77 -18.71 1.94
N ARG A 9 -12.92 -18.32 0.98
CA ARG A 9 -12.93 -16.97 0.40
C ARG A 9 -14.18 -16.76 -0.46
N PHE A 10 -14.50 -17.69 -1.35
CA PHE A 10 -15.73 -17.66 -2.17
C PHE A 10 -16.98 -17.52 -1.31
N GLU A 11 -17.13 -18.35 -0.27
CA GLU A 11 -18.25 -18.28 0.67
C GLU A 11 -18.48 -16.87 1.27
N LYS A 12 -17.40 -16.09 1.42
CA LYS A 12 -17.46 -14.72 1.93
C LYS A 12 -17.76 -13.72 0.83
N ILE A 13 -17.06 -13.79 -0.30
CA ILE A 13 -17.19 -12.80 -1.37
C ILE A 13 -18.52 -12.91 -2.12
N ASP A 14 -19.12 -14.11 -2.20
CA ASP A 14 -20.40 -14.36 -2.86
C ASP A 14 -21.58 -13.66 -2.15
N GLN A 15 -21.42 -13.30 -0.88
CA GLN A 15 -22.41 -12.53 -0.12
C GLN A 15 -22.58 -11.10 -0.66
N PHE A 16 -21.64 -10.62 -1.47
CA PHE A 16 -21.62 -9.27 -2.04
C PHE A 16 -21.99 -9.24 -3.52
N GLY A 17 -22.47 -10.37 -4.06
CA GLY A 17 -22.89 -10.51 -5.46
C GLY A 17 -21.74 -10.87 -6.41
N ASP A 18 -22.12 -11.28 -7.62
CA ASP A 18 -21.18 -11.81 -8.62
C ASP A 18 -20.26 -10.73 -9.21
N ASP A 19 -20.67 -9.46 -9.11
CA ASP A 19 -19.89 -8.31 -9.57
C ASP A 19 -18.73 -7.95 -8.62
N TYR A 20 -18.74 -8.46 -7.38
CA TYR A 20 -17.66 -8.21 -6.43
C TYR A 20 -16.44 -9.07 -6.75
N LYS A 21 -15.32 -8.39 -7.04
CA LYS A 21 -14.05 -8.99 -7.45
C LYS A 21 -12.92 -8.54 -6.55
N GLN A 22 -11.90 -9.38 -6.40
CA GLN A 22 -10.73 -9.07 -5.58
C GLN A 22 -9.44 -9.18 -6.38
N VAL A 23 -8.60 -8.16 -6.25
CA VAL A 23 -7.17 -8.27 -6.56
C VAL A 23 -6.47 -8.49 -5.23
N PHE A 24 -5.99 -9.71 -5.00
CA PHE A 24 -5.39 -10.06 -3.72
C PHE A 24 -3.86 -9.99 -3.76
N SER A 25 -3.29 -9.77 -2.58
CA SER A 25 -1.87 -9.76 -2.30
C SER A 25 -1.57 -10.73 -1.16
N LEU A 26 -0.30 -11.10 -1.01
CA LEU A 26 0.13 -11.91 0.12
C LEU A 26 -0.01 -11.13 1.43
N ASN A 27 -0.56 -11.78 2.45
CA ASN A 27 -0.73 -11.18 3.78
C ASN A 27 0.60 -11.07 4.55
N LEU A 28 0.59 -10.29 5.64
CA LEU A 28 1.68 -10.25 6.61
C LEU A 28 1.94 -11.63 7.24
N PRO A 29 3.19 -11.92 7.67
CA PRO A 29 4.36 -11.04 7.64
C PRO A 29 5.02 -10.91 6.24
N PRO A 30 5.87 -9.89 6.02
CA PRO A 30 6.69 -9.79 4.81
C PRO A 30 7.58 -11.01 4.62
N VAL A 31 7.88 -11.38 3.36
CA VAL A 31 8.69 -12.57 3.05
C VAL A 31 10.08 -12.47 3.69
N GLU A 32 10.66 -11.27 3.68
CA GLU A 32 11.96 -10.96 4.27
C GLU A 32 12.03 -11.06 5.80
N VAL A 33 10.88 -11.08 6.49
CA VAL A 33 10.80 -11.32 7.93
C VAL A 33 10.80 -12.82 8.24
N VAL A 34 10.28 -13.64 7.32
CA VAL A 34 10.18 -15.10 7.49
C VAL A 34 11.49 -15.80 7.14
N ALA A 35 12.22 -15.30 6.14
CA ALA A 35 13.40 -15.95 5.60
C ALA A 35 14.54 -14.97 5.28
N GLY A 36 15.78 -15.47 5.38
CA GLY A 36 16.98 -14.75 4.97
C GLY A 36 17.07 -14.55 3.45
N PRO A 37 18.02 -13.74 2.96
CA PRO A 37 18.12 -13.34 1.55
C PRO A 37 18.42 -14.48 0.55
N GLU A 38 18.87 -15.64 1.05
CA GLU A 38 19.09 -16.85 0.24
C GLU A 38 17.81 -17.66 0.03
N ASP A 39 16.91 -17.68 1.03
CA ASP A 39 15.71 -18.53 1.04
C ASP A 39 14.42 -17.73 0.72
N SER A 40 14.40 -16.42 0.99
CA SER A 40 13.25 -15.56 0.70
C SER A 40 12.82 -15.53 -0.78
N PRO A 41 13.72 -15.68 -1.78
CA PRO A 41 13.29 -15.73 -3.17
C PRO A 41 12.39 -16.93 -3.48
N GLU A 42 12.70 -18.10 -2.92
CA GLU A 42 11.90 -19.31 -3.13
C GLU A 42 10.50 -19.15 -2.50
N LEU A 43 10.42 -18.57 -1.30
CA LEU A 43 9.14 -18.30 -0.64
C LEU A 43 8.27 -17.31 -1.42
N ALA A 44 8.87 -16.25 -1.97
CA ALA A 44 8.16 -15.30 -2.82
C ALA A 44 7.63 -15.98 -4.10
N GLN A 45 8.44 -16.85 -4.72
CA GLN A 45 8.03 -17.61 -5.90
C GLN A 45 6.84 -18.52 -5.62
N ILE A 46 6.89 -19.30 -4.52
CA ILE A 46 5.79 -20.18 -4.12
C ILE A 46 4.50 -19.38 -3.90
N ALA A 47 4.58 -18.23 -3.21
CA ALA A 47 3.43 -17.39 -2.98
C ALA A 47 2.85 -16.83 -4.29
N ASN A 48 3.70 -16.32 -5.16
CA ASN A 48 3.27 -15.73 -6.43
C ASN A 48 2.71 -16.78 -7.40
N ASP A 49 3.26 -18.00 -7.42
CA ASP A 49 2.76 -19.11 -8.24
C ASP A 49 1.37 -19.55 -7.77
N GLY A 50 1.16 -19.67 -6.44
CA GLY A 50 -0.15 -20.00 -5.89
C GLY A 50 -1.19 -18.91 -6.16
N MET A 51 -0.81 -17.62 -6.04
CA MET A 51 -1.69 -16.51 -6.37
C MET A 51 -2.06 -16.48 -7.86
N ALA A 52 -1.08 -16.71 -8.74
CA ALA A 52 -1.30 -16.80 -10.17
C ALA A 52 -2.20 -17.99 -10.56
N GLU A 53 -2.04 -19.14 -9.90
CA GLU A 53 -2.89 -20.31 -10.10
C GLU A 53 -4.35 -20.00 -9.78
N VAL A 54 -4.63 -19.39 -8.62
CA VAL A 54 -5.99 -19.00 -8.22
C VAL A 54 -6.62 -18.02 -9.21
N VAL A 55 -5.86 -17.01 -9.65
CA VAL A 55 -6.31 -16.06 -10.69
C VAL A 55 -6.62 -16.78 -12.00
N SER A 56 -5.79 -17.74 -12.42
CA SER A 56 -5.99 -18.48 -13.67
C SER A 56 -7.22 -19.39 -13.64
N GLN A 57 -7.58 -19.91 -12.47
CA GLN A 57 -8.74 -20.79 -12.27
C GLN A 57 -10.06 -20.00 -12.15
N HIS A 58 -10.00 -18.76 -11.68
CA HIS A 58 -11.19 -17.94 -11.39
C HIS A 58 -11.04 -16.46 -11.82
N PRO A 59 -10.72 -16.18 -13.09
CA PRO A 59 -10.40 -14.81 -13.56
C PRO A 59 -11.59 -13.85 -13.51
N ASP A 60 -12.81 -14.37 -13.49
CA ASP A 60 -14.05 -13.61 -13.36
C ASP A 60 -14.23 -13.02 -11.96
N ARG A 61 -13.66 -13.65 -10.93
CA ARG A 61 -13.75 -13.25 -9.52
C ARG A 61 -12.46 -12.65 -8.99
N PHE A 62 -11.33 -13.06 -9.57
CA PHE A 62 -10.00 -12.59 -9.23
C PHE A 62 -9.30 -12.06 -10.49
N PRO A 63 -9.52 -10.80 -10.89
CA PRO A 63 -9.01 -10.24 -12.14
C PRO A 63 -7.49 -10.03 -12.16
N GLY A 64 -6.80 -10.28 -11.05
CA GLY A 64 -5.35 -10.20 -10.95
C GLY A 64 -4.87 -10.41 -9.53
N PHE A 65 -3.55 -10.44 -9.37
CA PHE A 65 -2.88 -10.47 -8.08
C PHE A 65 -1.74 -9.44 -8.05
N VAL A 66 -1.26 -9.14 -6.85
CA VAL A 66 -0.11 -8.25 -6.61
C VAL A 66 1.05 -9.11 -6.09
N ALA A 67 2.20 -9.04 -6.76
CA ALA A 67 3.34 -9.89 -6.46
C ALA A 67 3.95 -9.57 -5.08
N ALA A 68 4.25 -10.61 -4.31
CA ALA A 68 5.11 -10.52 -3.14
C ALA A 68 6.58 -10.51 -3.58
N LEU A 69 7.43 -9.78 -2.86
CA LEU A 69 8.83 -9.56 -3.24
C LEU A 69 9.79 -9.95 -2.11
N PRO A 70 10.94 -10.58 -2.41
CA PRO A 70 12.00 -10.86 -1.43
C PRO A 70 12.91 -9.63 -1.22
N MET A 71 12.37 -8.56 -0.64
CA MET A 71 13.03 -7.23 -0.59
C MET A 71 14.36 -7.19 0.18
N ASN A 72 14.71 -8.23 0.93
CA ASN A 72 16.04 -8.41 1.54
C ASN A 72 17.14 -8.86 0.55
N ASN A 73 16.78 -9.14 -0.71
CA ASN A 73 17.70 -9.42 -1.80
C ASN A 73 17.28 -8.63 -3.06
N THR A 74 17.98 -7.53 -3.36
CA THR A 74 17.58 -6.62 -4.46
C THR A 74 17.64 -7.30 -5.82
N GLN A 75 18.65 -8.12 -6.12
CA GLN A 75 18.74 -8.77 -7.42
C GLN A 75 17.61 -9.79 -7.61
N ALA A 76 17.36 -10.63 -6.60
CA ALA A 76 16.25 -11.58 -6.63
C ALA A 76 14.89 -10.88 -6.70
N THR A 77 14.76 -9.71 -6.07
CA THR A 77 13.57 -8.86 -6.18
C THR A 77 13.34 -8.42 -7.62
N LEU A 78 14.36 -7.90 -8.31
CA LEU A 78 14.25 -7.48 -9.71
C LEU A 78 13.87 -8.66 -10.63
N ASP A 79 14.49 -9.82 -10.43
CA ASP A 79 14.21 -11.03 -11.19
C ASP A 79 12.75 -11.51 -10.96
N GLU A 80 12.26 -11.41 -9.71
CA GLU A 80 10.90 -11.82 -9.36
C GLU A 80 9.84 -10.83 -9.84
N ILE A 81 10.13 -9.52 -9.89
CA ILE A 81 9.30 -8.52 -10.56
C ILE A 81 9.14 -8.90 -12.03
N ASP A 82 10.25 -9.18 -12.71
CA ASP A 82 10.22 -9.57 -14.13
C ASP A 82 9.45 -10.85 -14.37
N ARG A 83 9.63 -11.86 -13.51
CA ARG A 83 8.91 -13.13 -13.61
C ARG A 83 7.42 -12.95 -13.35
N SER A 84 7.06 -12.31 -12.24
CA SER A 84 5.67 -12.18 -11.80
C SER A 84 4.83 -11.35 -12.76
N ILE A 85 5.37 -10.23 -13.25
CA ILE A 85 4.62 -9.34 -14.15
C ILE A 85 4.58 -9.94 -15.57
N ASN A 86 5.73 -10.30 -16.14
CA ASN A 86 5.79 -10.67 -17.56
C ASN A 86 5.39 -12.13 -17.84
N LYS A 87 5.50 -13.03 -16.86
CA LYS A 87 5.16 -14.45 -17.05
C LYS A 87 3.88 -14.87 -16.33
N LEU A 88 3.64 -14.36 -15.12
CA LEU A 88 2.46 -14.75 -14.32
C LEU A 88 1.28 -13.76 -14.45
N GLY A 89 1.52 -12.56 -14.99
CA GLY A 89 0.47 -11.55 -15.17
C GLY A 89 0.11 -10.78 -13.90
N ALA A 90 1.02 -10.69 -12.93
CA ALA A 90 0.84 -9.82 -11.76
C ALA A 90 0.55 -8.38 -12.21
N LYS A 91 -0.37 -7.71 -11.52
CA LYS A 91 -0.86 -6.37 -11.88
C LYS A 91 -0.16 -5.23 -11.12
N GLY A 92 0.90 -5.57 -10.39
CA GLY A 92 1.68 -4.69 -9.55
C GLY A 92 2.51 -5.49 -8.55
N VAL A 93 3.16 -4.78 -7.63
CA VAL A 93 3.96 -5.39 -6.56
C VAL A 93 3.56 -4.83 -5.19
N GLN A 94 3.71 -5.63 -4.14
CA GLN A 94 3.52 -5.19 -2.77
C GLN A 94 4.89 -5.06 -2.11
N ILE A 95 5.13 -3.90 -1.50
CA ILE A 95 6.26 -3.64 -0.62
C ILE A 95 5.74 -3.17 0.74
N PHE A 96 6.59 -3.23 1.75
CA PHE A 96 6.28 -2.75 3.08
C PHE A 96 6.96 -1.43 3.40
N THR A 97 6.53 -0.75 4.46
CA THR A 97 7.05 0.56 4.88
C THR A 97 8.55 0.59 5.17
N ASN A 98 9.17 -0.57 5.38
CA ASN A 98 10.60 -0.79 5.54
C ASN A 98 10.95 -2.26 5.23
N VAL A 99 12.24 -2.55 5.05
CA VAL A 99 12.77 -3.90 4.82
C VAL A 99 13.66 -4.28 6.02
N ASN A 100 13.11 -5.02 6.98
CA ASN A 100 13.80 -5.40 8.22
C ASN A 100 14.44 -4.19 8.95
N GLY A 101 13.71 -3.07 9.02
CA GLY A 101 14.16 -1.81 9.62
C GLY A 101 14.92 -0.89 8.65
N ARG A 102 15.31 -1.35 7.46
CA ARG A 102 15.93 -0.50 6.44
C ARG A 102 14.86 0.35 5.74
N PRO A 103 15.06 1.67 5.59
CA PRO A 103 14.07 2.54 4.98
C PRO A 103 14.03 2.38 3.46
N LEU A 104 12.89 2.73 2.84
CA LEU A 104 12.69 2.56 1.39
C LEU A 104 13.52 3.50 0.49
N ASP A 105 14.05 4.59 1.06
CA ASP A 105 14.98 5.49 0.37
C ASP A 105 16.45 5.07 0.51
N ASP A 106 16.72 3.84 0.97
CA ASP A 106 18.03 3.22 0.85
C ASP A 106 18.44 3.10 -0.64
N PRO A 107 19.62 3.59 -1.05
CA PRO A 107 20.09 3.48 -2.43
C PRO A 107 20.12 2.06 -2.99
N GLU A 108 20.27 1.03 -2.15
CA GLU A 108 20.23 -0.38 -2.57
C GLU A 108 18.85 -0.79 -3.11
N LEU A 109 17.79 -0.11 -2.70
CA LEU A 109 16.41 -0.36 -3.14
C LEU A 109 15.99 0.51 -4.33
N ALA A 110 16.76 1.54 -4.69
CA ALA A 110 16.45 2.43 -5.81
C ALA A 110 16.16 1.68 -7.13
N PRO A 111 16.92 0.62 -7.52
CA PRO A 111 16.63 -0.14 -8.73
C PRO A 111 15.22 -0.74 -8.79
N VAL A 112 14.61 -1.05 -7.64
CA VAL A 112 13.23 -1.58 -7.58
C VAL A 112 12.23 -0.53 -8.06
N PHE A 113 12.39 0.72 -7.61
CA PHE A 113 11.54 1.82 -8.05
C PHE A 113 11.80 2.21 -9.51
N ASP A 114 13.07 2.17 -9.94
CA ASP A 114 13.44 2.40 -11.34
C ASP A 114 12.73 1.41 -12.27
N LYS A 115 12.72 0.12 -11.89
CA LYS A 115 12.05 -0.95 -12.61
C LYS A 115 10.53 -0.77 -12.65
N MET A 116 9.91 -0.45 -11.52
CA MET A 116 8.45 -0.25 -11.45
C MET A 116 7.99 1.00 -12.21
N ALA A 117 8.81 2.05 -12.25
CA ALA A 117 8.56 3.22 -13.09
C ALA A 117 8.59 2.88 -14.58
N GLU A 118 9.52 2.02 -15.03
CA GLU A 118 9.59 1.54 -16.42
C GLU A 118 8.35 0.70 -16.80
N LEU A 119 7.93 -0.21 -15.91
CA LEU A 119 6.79 -1.09 -16.15
C LEU A 119 5.44 -0.36 -16.11
N ASP A 120 5.43 0.86 -15.57
CA ASP A 120 4.24 1.71 -15.46
C ASP A 120 3.08 0.98 -14.73
N LEU A 121 3.43 0.18 -13.72
CA LEU A 121 2.51 -0.58 -12.88
C LEU A 121 2.60 -0.12 -11.41
N PRO A 122 1.50 -0.27 -10.65
CA PRO A 122 1.43 0.18 -9.26
C PRO A 122 2.25 -0.64 -8.25
N ILE A 123 2.74 0.07 -7.24
CA ILE A 123 3.34 -0.44 -6.01
C ILE A 123 2.32 -0.25 -4.87
N TRP A 124 1.93 -1.32 -4.19
CA TRP A 124 1.20 -1.27 -2.93
C TRP A 124 2.17 -1.09 -1.77
N LEU A 125 2.00 0.00 -1.02
CA LEU A 125 2.77 0.28 0.19
C LEU A 125 1.94 -0.09 1.41
N HIS A 126 2.31 -1.19 2.06
CA HIS A 126 1.61 -1.73 3.23
C HIS A 126 2.44 -1.52 4.53
N PRO A 127 1.83 -1.16 5.67
CA PRO A 127 2.55 -1.09 6.95
C PRO A 127 2.95 -2.48 7.47
N THR A 128 3.98 -2.57 8.31
CA THR A 128 4.43 -3.88 8.83
C THR A 128 4.90 -3.85 10.28
N ARG A 129 4.68 -2.74 11.00
CA ARG A 129 5.01 -2.66 12.43
C ARG A 129 4.46 -3.89 13.16
N SER A 130 5.27 -4.48 14.02
CA SER A 130 4.85 -5.58 14.90
C SER A 130 4.69 -5.08 16.34
N ALA A 131 4.10 -5.91 17.19
CA ALA A 131 4.00 -5.64 18.61
C ALA A 131 5.37 -5.45 19.30
N GLU A 132 6.46 -5.96 18.72
CA GLU A 132 7.81 -5.84 19.28
C GLU A 132 8.36 -4.40 19.21
N PHE A 133 7.74 -3.51 18.44
CA PHE A 133 8.12 -2.09 18.44
C PHE A 133 7.46 -1.37 19.62
N SER A 134 8.24 -1.05 20.65
CA SER A 134 7.76 -0.36 21.86
C SER A 134 7.25 1.06 21.60
N ASP A 135 6.17 1.45 22.30
CA ASP A 135 5.59 2.79 22.18
C ASP A 135 6.32 3.81 23.06
N TYR A 136 6.94 3.34 24.14
CA TYR A 136 7.72 4.14 25.08
C TYR A 136 9.10 3.54 25.31
N VAL A 137 10.09 4.40 25.58
CA VAL A 137 11.50 4.01 25.80
C VAL A 137 11.66 3.01 26.96
N SER A 138 10.77 3.03 27.95
CA SER A 138 10.80 2.13 29.10
C SER A 138 10.12 0.77 28.85
N GLU A 139 9.57 0.54 27.66
CA GLU A 139 8.86 -0.69 27.31
C GLU A 139 9.68 -1.54 26.33
N GLU A 140 9.53 -2.86 26.44
CA GLU A 140 10.16 -3.82 25.53
C GLU A 140 9.30 -4.10 24.29
N ARG A 141 7.99 -3.80 24.33
CA ARG A 141 7.02 -4.04 23.26
C ARG A 141 5.82 -3.11 23.40
N SER A 142 5.07 -2.91 22.31
CA SER A 142 3.80 -2.18 22.31
C SER A 142 2.74 -2.89 23.15
N TRP A 143 1.94 -2.10 23.86
CA TRP A 143 0.81 -2.56 24.66
C TRP A 143 -0.52 -2.16 24.02
N TYR A 144 -1.60 -2.87 24.37
CA TYR A 144 -2.98 -2.55 23.96
C TYR A 144 -3.20 -2.47 22.43
N ASP A 145 -2.37 -3.15 21.64
CA ASP A 145 -2.40 -3.13 20.17
C ASP A 145 -2.21 -1.74 19.53
N MET A 146 -1.53 -0.83 20.23
CA MET A 146 -1.20 0.50 19.70
C MET A 146 -0.29 0.43 18.47
N TRP A 147 0.60 -0.58 18.39
CA TRP A 147 1.44 -0.88 17.22
C TRP A 147 0.63 -1.01 15.93
N TRP A 148 -0.59 -1.57 16.03
CA TRP A 148 -1.49 -1.77 14.92
C TRP A 148 -2.41 -0.55 14.73
N ALA A 149 -3.10 -0.13 15.79
CA ALA A 149 -4.13 0.90 15.70
C ALA A 149 -3.60 2.29 15.27
N PHE A 150 -2.43 2.68 15.78
CA PHE A 150 -1.79 3.97 15.44
C PHE A 150 -0.44 3.80 14.77
N GLY A 151 0.27 2.71 15.09
CA GLY A 151 1.60 2.47 14.53
C GLY A 151 1.58 2.22 13.03
N TRP A 152 0.59 1.50 12.50
CA TRP A 152 0.49 1.24 11.06
C TRP A 152 0.24 2.52 10.23
N PRO A 153 -0.78 3.35 10.52
CA PRO A 153 -0.95 4.63 9.83
C PRO A 153 0.25 5.57 9.99
N TYR A 154 0.94 5.54 11.14
CA TYR A 154 2.16 6.31 11.36
C TYR A 154 3.30 5.85 10.44
N GLU A 155 3.59 4.54 10.39
CA GLU A 155 4.62 3.99 9.51
C GLU A 155 4.37 4.32 8.05
N THR A 156 3.13 4.17 7.57
CA THR A 156 2.75 4.55 6.20
C THR A 156 3.07 6.02 5.93
N SER A 157 2.74 6.91 6.88
CA SER A 157 2.98 8.35 6.75
C SER A 157 4.48 8.70 6.72
N VAL A 158 5.28 8.01 7.54
CA VAL A 158 6.75 8.17 7.56
C VAL A 158 7.35 7.69 6.25
N ALA A 159 6.94 6.51 5.75
CA ALA A 159 7.41 5.96 4.49
C ALA A 159 7.07 6.90 3.31
N MET A 160 5.85 7.45 3.27
CA MET A 160 5.48 8.48 2.30
C MET A 160 6.41 9.70 2.37
N GLY A 161 6.68 10.20 3.58
CA GLY A 161 7.58 11.34 3.78
C GLY A 161 9.01 11.06 3.31
N ARG A 162 9.56 9.88 3.60
CA ARG A 162 10.89 9.45 3.15
C ARG A 162 10.97 9.35 1.62
N ILE A 163 9.93 8.79 0.99
CA ILE A 163 9.82 8.70 -0.48
C ILE A 163 9.74 10.10 -1.12
N VAL A 164 9.00 11.03 -0.53
CA VAL A 164 8.96 12.42 -1.01
C VAL A 164 10.34 13.06 -0.91
N MET A 165 11.00 12.92 0.24
CA MET A 165 12.30 13.57 0.51
C MET A 165 13.46 12.94 -0.26
N SER A 166 13.33 11.69 -0.72
CA SER A 166 14.34 11.05 -1.58
C SER A 166 14.37 11.63 -3.00
N GLY A 167 13.37 12.43 -3.39
CA GLY A 167 13.23 12.96 -4.75
C GLY A 167 12.70 11.92 -5.74
N LEU A 168 12.09 10.82 -5.27
CA LEU A 168 11.58 9.77 -6.15
C LEU A 168 10.58 10.31 -7.18
N PHE A 169 9.66 11.17 -6.75
CA PHE A 169 8.67 11.79 -7.64
C PHE A 169 9.24 12.87 -8.57
N ASP A 170 10.44 13.39 -8.29
CA ASP A 170 11.15 14.22 -9.27
C ASP A 170 11.73 13.38 -10.38
N LYS A 171 12.29 12.22 -10.02
CA LYS A 171 12.83 11.26 -11.00
C LYS A 171 11.72 10.61 -11.81
N TYR A 172 10.61 10.26 -11.18
CA TYR A 172 9.48 9.53 -11.76
C TYR A 172 8.14 10.16 -11.36
N PRO A 173 7.71 11.25 -12.03
CA PRO A 173 6.48 11.95 -11.66
C PRO A 173 5.20 11.12 -11.85
N ASP A 174 5.25 10.10 -12.70
CA ASP A 174 4.12 9.22 -13.02
C ASP A 174 4.16 7.87 -12.28
N ILE A 175 5.14 7.67 -11.37
CA ILE A 175 5.20 6.43 -10.57
C ILE A 175 3.94 6.30 -9.72
N LYS A 176 3.39 5.09 -9.68
CA LYS A 176 2.12 4.78 -9.02
C LYS A 176 2.40 4.08 -7.70
N ILE A 177 2.24 4.80 -6.60
CA ILE A 177 2.37 4.22 -5.25
C ILE A 177 1.02 4.36 -4.54
N ILE A 178 0.41 3.23 -4.19
CA ILE A 178 -0.87 3.13 -3.50
C ILE A 178 -0.58 2.92 -2.02
N THR A 179 -0.95 3.90 -1.22
CA THR A 179 -0.78 3.87 0.23
C THR A 179 -1.99 3.26 0.90
N HIS A 180 -1.74 2.34 1.81
CA HIS A 180 -2.80 1.74 2.61
C HIS A 180 -3.47 2.75 3.55
N HIS A 181 -4.73 2.51 3.90
CA HIS A 181 -5.48 3.28 4.91
C HIS A 181 -5.61 4.77 4.59
N LEU A 182 -5.95 5.10 3.33
CA LEU A 182 -6.08 6.47 2.84
C LEU A 182 -4.84 7.36 3.09
N GLY A 183 -3.63 6.83 2.93
CA GLY A 183 -2.40 7.60 3.18
C GLY A 183 -2.10 7.81 4.66
N GLY A 184 -2.65 6.95 5.51
CA GLY A 184 -2.43 6.94 6.96
C GLY A 184 -2.83 8.26 7.61
N MET A 185 -1.85 8.93 8.23
CA MET A 185 -2.04 10.16 8.97
C MET A 185 -1.90 11.42 8.10
N VAL A 186 -1.43 11.30 6.85
CA VAL A 186 -1.08 12.46 6.02
C VAL A 186 -2.29 13.36 5.72
N PRO A 187 -3.44 12.86 5.21
CA PRO A 187 -4.56 13.74 4.90
C PRO A 187 -5.09 14.49 6.11
N PHE A 188 -5.24 13.80 7.25
CA PHE A 188 -5.79 14.40 8.46
C PHE A 188 -4.84 15.45 9.06
N PHE A 189 -3.53 15.21 9.00
CA PHE A 189 -2.52 16.12 9.52
C PHE A 189 -1.85 16.95 8.42
N GLU A 190 -2.53 17.20 7.30
CA GLU A 190 -1.92 17.86 6.14
C GLU A 190 -1.33 19.25 6.47
N GLY A 191 -1.93 19.97 7.43
CA GLY A 191 -1.43 21.26 7.92
C GLY A 191 -0.18 21.16 8.81
N ARG A 192 0.12 19.98 9.35
CA ARG A 192 1.41 19.66 9.99
C ARG A 192 2.41 19.14 8.99
N VAL A 193 1.98 18.29 8.05
CA VAL A 193 2.85 17.72 7.02
C VAL A 193 3.37 18.83 6.10
N GLY A 194 2.50 19.62 5.48
CA GLY A 194 2.92 20.67 4.54
C GLY A 194 3.70 21.81 5.23
N PRO A 195 3.01 22.74 5.91
CA PRO A 195 3.67 23.84 6.63
C PRO A 195 4.76 23.43 7.62
N GLY A 196 4.68 22.24 8.23
CA GLY A 196 5.71 21.76 9.13
C GLY A 196 6.98 21.34 8.40
N LEU A 197 6.88 20.63 7.27
CA LEU A 197 8.02 20.25 6.44
C LEU A 197 8.62 21.43 5.67
N ASP A 198 7.86 22.50 5.41
CA ASP A 198 8.41 23.76 4.87
C ASP A 198 9.48 24.39 5.79
N GLN A 199 9.53 23.97 7.07
CA GLN A 199 10.52 24.41 8.05
C GLN A 199 11.68 23.43 8.24
N LEU A 200 11.76 22.35 7.45
CA LEU A 200 12.84 21.37 7.52
C LEU A 200 14.21 22.06 7.35
N GLY A 201 15.17 21.70 8.20
CA GLY A 201 16.50 22.31 8.23
C GLY A 201 16.55 23.76 8.77
N ARG A 202 15.43 24.30 9.26
CA ARG A 202 15.38 25.62 9.95
C ARG A 202 15.21 25.50 11.47
N ARG A 203 14.87 24.31 11.96
CA ARG A 203 14.59 24.02 13.38
C ARG A 203 15.69 23.19 14.06
N SER A 204 16.63 22.69 13.29
CA SER A 204 17.76 21.90 13.76
C SER A 204 19.02 22.35 13.00
N ASP A 205 20.18 22.19 13.64
CA ASP A 205 21.49 22.32 12.99
C ASP A 205 21.96 20.96 12.40
N ASP A 206 21.03 20.01 12.21
CA ASP A 206 21.36 18.68 11.70
C ASP A 206 21.80 18.77 10.22
N PRO A 207 23.04 18.39 9.87
CA PRO A 207 23.51 18.41 8.49
C PRO A 207 22.71 17.49 7.56
N HIS A 208 22.00 16.48 8.08
CA HIS A 208 21.10 15.63 7.29
C HIS A 208 19.80 16.35 6.88
N GLU A 209 19.36 17.33 7.65
CA GLU A 209 18.17 18.15 7.33
C GLU A 209 18.55 19.38 6.48
N ALA A 210 19.79 19.86 6.61
CA ALA A 210 20.28 21.03 5.92
C ALA A 210 20.28 20.86 4.39
N GLY A 211 19.59 21.76 3.70
CA GLY A 211 19.56 21.79 2.23
C GLY A 211 18.66 20.75 1.57
N THR A 212 17.99 19.88 2.34
CA THR A 212 17.08 18.84 1.81
C THR A 212 15.96 19.43 0.96
N LEU A 213 15.33 20.53 1.43
CA LEU A 213 14.31 21.23 0.65
C LEU A 213 14.83 21.82 -0.66
N GLY A 214 16.11 22.19 -0.73
CA GLY A 214 16.73 22.73 -1.94
C GLY A 214 16.99 21.69 -3.03
N ARG A 215 16.83 20.39 -2.72
CA ARG A 215 17.04 19.28 -3.67
C ARG A 215 15.76 18.89 -4.43
N LEU A 216 14.59 19.31 -3.95
CA LEU A 216 13.30 18.97 -4.55
C LEU A 216 12.86 20.05 -5.54
N ALA A 217 12.26 19.64 -6.66
CA ALA A 217 11.79 20.58 -7.69
C ALA A 217 10.48 21.29 -7.32
N LYS A 218 9.68 20.72 -6.42
CA LYS A 218 8.42 21.24 -5.91
C LYS A 218 8.43 21.28 -4.38
N ARG A 219 7.41 21.89 -3.80
CA ARG A 219 7.20 21.84 -2.35
C ARG A 219 6.91 20.40 -1.93
N PRO A 220 7.48 19.88 -0.82
CA PRO A 220 7.23 18.52 -0.34
C PRO A 220 5.74 18.15 -0.31
N TYR A 221 4.92 19.07 0.20
CA TYR A 221 3.47 18.95 0.28
C TYR A 221 2.78 18.56 -1.04
N ASP A 222 3.27 19.07 -2.16
CA ASP A 222 2.65 18.84 -3.47
C ASP A 222 2.88 17.41 -3.94
N TYR A 223 4.00 16.78 -3.56
CA TYR A 223 4.26 15.37 -3.86
C TYR A 223 3.40 14.43 -3.03
N PHE A 224 3.01 14.79 -1.81
CA PHE A 224 2.08 13.95 -1.03
C PHE A 224 0.74 13.75 -1.74
N ARG A 225 0.29 14.71 -2.56
CA ARG A 225 -0.91 14.58 -3.39
C ARG A 225 -0.71 13.75 -4.67
N MET A 226 0.53 13.33 -4.97
CA MET A 226 0.85 12.48 -6.12
C MET A 226 0.74 10.98 -5.81
N PHE A 227 0.63 10.58 -4.54
CA PHE A 227 0.30 9.21 -4.18
C PHE A 227 -1.15 8.86 -4.58
N TYR A 228 -1.40 7.55 -4.63
CA TYR A 228 -2.73 6.96 -4.64
C TYR A 228 -3.03 6.41 -3.25
N ALA A 229 -4.29 6.19 -2.94
CA ALA A 229 -4.73 5.77 -1.63
C ALA A 229 -5.86 4.77 -1.73
N ASP A 230 -5.89 3.76 -0.86
CA ASP A 230 -7.03 2.85 -0.76
C ASP A 230 -8.00 3.22 0.37
N THR A 231 -9.24 2.73 0.32
CA THR A 231 -10.29 3.07 1.29
C THR A 231 -10.32 2.20 2.55
N ALA A 232 -9.26 1.43 2.85
CA ALA A 232 -9.24 0.42 3.91
C ALA A 232 -9.27 1.00 5.35
N THR A 233 -10.28 1.79 5.70
CA THR A 233 -10.37 2.52 6.98
C THR A 233 -11.46 1.95 7.90
N PHE A 234 -11.73 0.65 7.76
CA PHE A 234 -12.68 -0.12 8.58
C PHE A 234 -14.07 0.51 8.70
N GLY A 235 -14.58 1.08 7.60
CA GLY A 235 -15.93 1.65 7.56
C GLY A 235 -16.05 3.10 8.04
N SER A 236 -14.95 3.86 8.05
CA SER A 236 -14.96 5.26 8.49
C SER A 236 -15.35 6.24 7.38
N ILE A 237 -16.59 6.76 7.43
CA ILE A 237 -17.04 7.85 6.55
C ILE A 237 -16.16 9.11 6.73
N PRO A 238 -15.88 9.63 7.94
CA PRO A 238 -15.08 10.84 8.09
C PRO A 238 -13.65 10.71 7.57
N ALA A 239 -13.02 9.53 7.74
CA ALA A 239 -11.69 9.29 7.20
C ALA A 239 -11.73 9.26 5.66
N THR A 240 -12.76 8.63 5.08
CA THR A 240 -12.96 8.56 3.63
C THR A 240 -13.17 9.93 3.01
N GLU A 241 -14.01 10.77 3.61
CA GLU A 241 -14.20 12.17 3.20
C GLU A 241 -12.90 12.98 3.28
N CYS A 242 -12.15 12.82 4.37
CA CYS A 242 -10.86 13.49 4.55
C CYS A 242 -9.84 13.07 3.48
N GLY A 243 -9.72 11.77 3.22
CA GLY A 243 -8.85 11.23 2.18
C GLY A 243 -9.25 11.70 0.78
N LEU A 244 -10.55 11.72 0.47
CA LEU A 244 -11.07 12.22 -0.81
C LEU A 244 -10.81 13.72 -1.01
N ALA A 245 -10.98 14.53 0.02
CA ALA A 245 -10.64 15.95 -0.03
C ALA A 245 -9.14 16.19 -0.27
N PHE A 246 -8.28 15.27 0.17
CA PHE A 246 -6.84 15.36 -0.01
C PHE A 246 -6.34 14.83 -1.37
N PHE A 247 -6.73 13.61 -1.75
CA PHE A 247 -6.23 12.96 -2.95
C PHE A 247 -7.06 13.26 -4.20
N GLY A 248 -8.34 13.59 -4.04
CA GLY A 248 -9.32 13.62 -5.12
C GLY A 248 -9.74 12.20 -5.56
N ALA A 249 -10.93 12.11 -6.15
CA ALA A 249 -11.53 10.83 -6.51
C ALA A 249 -10.72 10.03 -7.55
N ASP A 250 -9.93 10.68 -8.40
CA ASP A 250 -9.10 10.01 -9.44
C ASP A 250 -7.87 9.28 -8.86
N ARG A 251 -7.63 9.40 -7.55
CA ARG A 251 -6.47 8.81 -6.86
C ARG A 251 -6.85 7.89 -5.70
N VAL A 252 -8.14 7.65 -5.49
CA VAL A 252 -8.63 6.77 -4.42
C VAL A 252 -9.19 5.47 -5.00
N LEU A 253 -8.83 4.33 -4.40
CA LEU A 253 -9.24 2.99 -4.82
C LEU A 253 -10.04 2.30 -3.71
N PHE A 254 -11.10 1.59 -4.08
CA PHE A 254 -11.81 0.75 -3.12
C PHE A 254 -10.92 -0.40 -2.63
N ALA A 255 -10.77 -0.51 -1.31
CA ALA A 255 -10.21 -1.67 -0.62
C ALA A 255 -10.84 -1.81 0.77
N SER A 256 -10.98 -3.05 1.23
CA SER A 256 -11.63 -3.36 2.51
C SER A 256 -10.69 -3.90 3.59
N ASP A 257 -9.46 -4.29 3.25
CA ASP A 257 -8.55 -5.01 4.16
C ASP A 257 -9.12 -6.36 4.65
N ALA A 258 -10.00 -6.98 3.86
CA ALA A 258 -10.48 -8.33 4.15
C ALA A 258 -9.29 -9.33 4.06
N PRO A 259 -9.16 -10.27 5.01
CA PRO A 259 -10.22 -10.77 5.87
C PRO A 259 -10.05 -10.47 7.37
N PHE A 260 -9.37 -9.38 7.74
CA PHE A 260 -8.94 -9.12 9.13
C PHE A 260 -10.06 -8.67 10.09
N ASP A 261 -11.31 -8.59 9.64
CA ASP A 261 -12.44 -8.26 10.48
C ASP A 261 -12.85 -9.41 11.43
N PRO A 262 -13.57 -9.11 12.53
CA PRO A 262 -14.06 -10.12 13.47
C PRO A 262 -14.97 -11.22 12.87
N GLU A 263 -15.58 -10.98 11.70
CA GLU A 263 -16.42 -11.95 10.99
C GLU A 263 -15.65 -12.80 9.97
N LYS A 264 -14.32 -12.71 9.99
CA LYS A 264 -13.39 -13.51 9.16
C LYS A 264 -13.58 -13.27 7.66
N GLY A 265 -13.86 -12.04 7.24
CA GLY A 265 -13.89 -11.66 5.82
C GLY A 265 -14.99 -10.69 5.42
N SER A 266 -16.21 -10.91 5.93
CA SER A 266 -17.41 -10.21 5.46
C SER A 266 -17.58 -8.82 6.09
N GLY A 267 -17.10 -8.63 7.32
CA GLY A 267 -17.37 -7.42 8.10
C GLY A 267 -16.82 -6.16 7.44
N TYR A 268 -15.53 -6.12 7.10
CA TYR A 268 -14.95 -4.93 6.49
C TYR A 268 -15.35 -4.72 5.04
N ILE A 269 -15.67 -5.77 4.27
CA ILE A 269 -16.25 -5.62 2.93
C ILE A 269 -17.58 -4.87 3.04
N ARG A 270 -18.50 -5.36 3.88
CA ARG A 270 -19.81 -4.74 4.10
C ARG A 270 -19.69 -3.30 4.60
N SER A 271 -18.84 -3.06 5.59
CA SER A 271 -18.66 -1.71 6.15
C SER A 271 -18.08 -0.73 5.13
N THR A 272 -17.15 -1.16 4.27
CA THR A 272 -16.58 -0.29 3.23
C THR A 272 -17.60 0.00 2.13
N LEU A 273 -18.43 -0.97 1.74
CA LEU A 273 -19.56 -0.73 0.83
C LEU A 273 -20.55 0.29 1.41
N ALA A 274 -20.89 0.15 2.70
CA ALA A 274 -21.78 1.11 3.38
C ALA A 274 -21.20 2.54 3.45
N VAL A 275 -19.87 2.68 3.58
CA VAL A 275 -19.20 3.99 3.48
C VAL A 275 -19.43 4.62 2.12
N MET A 276 -19.29 3.85 1.05
CA MET A 276 -19.48 4.36 -0.31
C MET A 276 -20.92 4.85 -0.55
N ASP A 277 -21.92 4.26 0.11
CA ASP A 277 -23.29 4.78 0.10
C ASP A 277 -23.42 6.10 0.88
N GLY A 278 -22.71 6.21 2.01
CA GLY A 278 -22.80 7.33 2.95
C GLY A 278 -21.95 8.56 2.63
N ILE A 279 -20.91 8.45 1.80
CA ILE A 279 -20.07 9.60 1.42
C ILE A 279 -20.78 10.54 0.43
N THR A 280 -20.36 11.81 0.45
CA THR A 280 -20.86 12.96 -0.32
C THR A 280 -20.36 13.01 -1.76
N ALA A 281 -19.40 12.15 -2.13
CA ALA A 281 -18.88 12.03 -3.49
C ALA A 281 -20.00 11.85 -4.53
N SER A 282 -19.80 12.38 -5.73
CA SER A 282 -20.76 12.20 -6.83
C SER A 282 -20.86 10.73 -7.26
N ILE A 283 -21.92 10.36 -7.98
CA ILE A 283 -22.05 9.00 -8.53
C ILE A 283 -20.86 8.65 -9.43
N GLU A 284 -20.41 9.61 -10.25
CA GLU A 284 -19.24 9.45 -11.13
C GLU A 284 -17.96 9.21 -10.32
N ASP A 285 -17.73 9.98 -9.25
CA ASP A 285 -16.57 9.79 -8.38
C ASP A 285 -16.63 8.45 -7.64
N LYS A 286 -17.80 8.03 -7.17
CA LYS A 286 -17.98 6.71 -6.56
C LYS A 286 -17.63 5.59 -7.56
N GLN A 287 -18.01 5.71 -8.83
CA GLN A 287 -17.64 4.74 -9.87
C GLN A 287 -16.13 4.68 -10.12
N LYS A 288 -15.44 5.83 -10.13
CA LYS A 288 -13.97 5.87 -10.20
C LYS A 288 -13.34 5.10 -9.04
N ILE A 289 -13.84 5.30 -7.83
CA ILE A 289 -13.32 4.66 -6.61
C ILE A 289 -13.60 3.16 -6.61
N TYR A 290 -14.82 2.75 -6.94
CA TYR A 290 -15.24 1.34 -6.95
C TYR A 290 -14.37 0.48 -7.87
N GLU A 291 -14.15 0.93 -9.10
CA GLU A 291 -13.40 0.12 -10.07
C GLU A 291 -12.63 0.94 -11.11
N GLY A 292 -13.07 2.15 -11.48
CA GLY A 292 -12.49 2.87 -12.61
C GLY A 292 -10.98 3.14 -12.45
N ASN A 293 -10.56 3.53 -11.24
CA ASN A 293 -9.15 3.72 -10.93
C ASN A 293 -8.37 2.41 -10.90
N ALA A 294 -8.92 1.36 -10.29
CA ALA A 294 -8.29 0.05 -10.26
C ALA A 294 -8.06 -0.47 -11.68
N ARG A 295 -9.08 -0.46 -12.54
CA ARG A 295 -8.99 -0.87 -13.95
C ARG A 295 -7.91 -0.13 -14.72
N ARG A 296 -7.84 1.20 -14.56
CA ARG A 296 -6.83 2.04 -15.20
C ARG A 296 -5.41 1.74 -14.71
N LEU A 297 -5.19 1.68 -13.38
CA LEU A 297 -3.85 1.49 -12.82
C LEU A 297 -3.33 0.08 -13.03
N LEU A 298 -4.21 -0.91 -12.91
CA LEU A 298 -3.88 -2.33 -13.02
C LEU A 298 -3.95 -2.85 -14.46
N LYS A 299 -4.36 -2.02 -15.43
CA LYS A 299 -4.55 -2.43 -16.83
C LYS A 299 -5.42 -3.70 -16.91
N LEU A 300 -6.58 -3.65 -16.25
CA LEU A 300 -7.58 -4.73 -16.29
C LEU A 300 -8.45 -4.56 -17.53
N ASP A 301 -8.75 -5.67 -18.19
CA ASP A 301 -9.69 -5.68 -19.31
C ASP A 301 -11.11 -5.40 -18.80
N GLY A 302 -11.95 -4.79 -19.66
CA GLY A 302 -13.28 -4.27 -19.36
C GLY A 302 -14.22 -5.25 -18.66
#